data_AF-A0A552ZEB0-F1
#
_entry.id   AF-A0A552ZEB0-F1
#
_cell.length_a   1.000
_cell.length_b   1.000
_cell.length_c   1.000
_cell.angle_alpha   90.00
_cell.angle_beta   90.00
_cell.angle_gamma   90.00
#
_symmetry.space_group_name_H-M   'P 1'
#
loop_
_entity.id
_entity.type
_entity.pdbx_description
1 polymer ?
#
loop_
_entity_poly.entity_id
_entity_poly.type
_entity_poly.pdbx_seq_one_letter_code
_entity_poly.pdbx_strand_id
1 'polypeptide(L)'
;MSRRSEQKKARRKKRQAAREEGWIPARVLEQLEIASDLEDFDGQLTERGWEFSEDVDDETGAAWYWGPSEADVPDEDDVVNVTVALLTPDDDGEIVHVVFVGTAGDYQFGVEEFFANLDAIEAYRFGDPIPEFA
;
A
#
# COMPACT_ATOMS: atom_id res chain seq x y z
N MET A 1 11.49 27.65 8.50
CA MET A 1 10.46 26.96 7.66
C MET A 1 11.18 25.98 6.75
N SER A 2 11.05 24.67 6.99
CA SER A 2 11.83 23.63 6.30
C SER A 2 11.26 23.33 4.91
N ARG A 3 12.13 23.33 3.88
CA ARG A 3 11.82 23.04 2.47
C ARG A 3 11.14 21.67 2.25
N ARG A 4 11.31 20.73 3.18
CA ARG A 4 10.73 19.39 3.11
C ARG A 4 9.21 19.39 3.31
N SER A 5 8.68 20.29 4.14
CA SER A 5 7.24 20.33 4.45
C SER A 5 6.40 20.92 3.30
N GLU A 6 6.96 21.89 2.57
CA GLU A 6 6.32 22.49 1.40
C GLU A 6 6.31 21.53 0.19
N GLN A 7 7.37 20.73 0.00
CA GLN A 7 7.39 19.67 -1.02
C GLN A 7 6.39 18.54 -0.72
N LYS A 8 6.21 18.17 0.56
CA LYS A 8 5.22 17.16 1.00
C LYS A 8 3.78 17.66 0.75
N LYS A 9 3.49 18.95 1.00
CA LYS A 9 2.19 19.60 0.65
C LYS A 9 1.92 19.66 -0.86
N ALA A 10 2.94 19.92 -1.67
CA ALA A 10 2.80 19.93 -3.13
C ALA A 10 2.56 18.51 -3.69
N ARG A 11 3.19 17.48 -3.12
CA ARG A 11 2.94 16.07 -3.46
C ARG A 11 1.51 15.62 -3.11
N ARG A 12 1.03 15.93 -1.89
CA ARG A 12 -0.36 15.63 -1.49
C ARG A 12 -1.42 16.32 -2.37
N LYS A 13 -1.20 17.56 -2.78
CA LYS A 13 -2.14 18.29 -3.66
C LYS A 13 -2.16 17.76 -5.10
N LYS A 14 -1.06 17.15 -5.57
CA LYS A 14 -1.00 16.44 -6.86
C LYS A 14 -1.72 15.09 -6.81
N ARG A 15 -1.58 14.36 -5.70
CA ARG A 15 -2.32 13.10 -5.43
C ARG A 15 -3.84 13.30 -5.41
N GLN A 16 -4.32 14.45 -4.92
CA GLN A 16 -5.74 14.80 -4.89
C GLN A 16 -6.38 15.05 -6.27
N ALA A 17 -5.58 15.19 -7.34
CA ALA A 17 -6.06 15.46 -8.70
C ALA A 17 -5.98 14.24 -9.65
N ALA A 18 -5.30 13.15 -9.25
CA ALA A 18 -5.23 11.89 -10.00
C ALA A 18 -6.42 10.95 -9.67
N ARG A 19 -7.57 11.55 -9.36
CA ARG A 19 -8.80 10.91 -8.87
C ARG A 19 -9.75 10.51 -10.01
N GLU A 20 -9.32 10.59 -11.27
CA GLU A 20 -10.19 10.35 -12.42
C GLU A 20 -9.75 9.08 -13.18
N GLU A 21 -10.47 7.99 -12.86
CA GLU A 21 -10.68 6.76 -13.65
C GLU A 21 -9.50 5.78 -13.85
N GLY A 22 -9.38 4.82 -12.91
CA GLY A 22 -9.03 3.41 -13.18
C GLY A 22 -7.78 3.12 -14.01
N TRP A 23 -6.63 3.67 -13.65
CA TRP A 23 -5.39 3.46 -14.39
C TRP A 23 -4.35 2.69 -13.58
N ILE A 24 -4.21 1.38 -13.83
CA ILE A 24 -3.02 0.61 -13.46
C ILE A 24 -1.98 0.75 -14.59
N PRO A 25 -0.71 1.11 -14.30
CA PRO A 25 0.30 1.22 -15.35
C PRO A 25 0.52 -0.10 -16.09
N ALA A 26 0.44 -0.08 -17.43
CA ALA A 26 0.59 -1.27 -18.29
C ALA A 26 1.88 -2.09 -18.05
N ARG A 27 2.94 -1.46 -17.52
CA ARG A 27 4.19 -2.14 -17.17
C ARG A 27 4.03 -3.12 -16.00
N VAL A 28 3.16 -2.78 -15.03
CA VAL A 28 2.85 -3.63 -13.87
C VAL A 28 2.02 -4.82 -14.33
N LEU A 29 1.08 -4.61 -15.26
CA LEU A 29 0.24 -5.67 -15.85
C LEU A 29 1.03 -6.68 -16.70
N GLU A 30 2.18 -6.29 -17.29
CA GLU A 30 3.04 -7.21 -18.06
C GLU A 30 3.93 -8.09 -17.17
N GLN A 31 4.19 -7.67 -15.92
CA GLN A 31 5.09 -8.37 -14.99
C GLN A 31 4.37 -9.31 -14.03
N LEU A 32 3.06 -9.12 -13.82
CA LEU A 32 2.22 -10.02 -13.05
C LEU A 32 1.44 -10.90 -14.04
N GLU A 33 1.56 -12.24 -13.94
CA GLU A 33 0.96 -13.17 -14.90
C GLU A 33 -0.59 -13.11 -14.92
N ILE A 34 -1.21 -12.31 -14.06
CA ILE A 34 -2.67 -12.20 -13.96
C ILE A 34 -3.14 -10.73 -13.90
N ALA A 35 -3.08 -10.07 -15.06
CA ALA A 35 -3.59 -8.70 -15.25
C ALA A 35 -5.06 -8.50 -14.81
N SER A 36 -5.91 -9.54 -14.94
CA SER A 36 -7.32 -9.48 -14.51
C SER A 36 -7.46 -9.49 -12.99
N ASP A 37 -6.68 -10.32 -12.29
CA ASP A 37 -6.77 -10.47 -10.85
C ASP A 37 -6.21 -9.23 -10.14
N LEU A 38 -5.23 -8.56 -10.76
CA LEU A 38 -4.70 -7.29 -10.28
C LEU A 38 -5.71 -6.14 -10.41
N GLU A 39 -6.45 -6.05 -11.51
CA GLU A 39 -7.52 -5.05 -11.69
C GLU A 39 -8.64 -5.26 -10.66
N ASP A 40 -9.03 -6.52 -10.41
CA ASP A 40 -10.02 -6.85 -9.38
C ASP A 40 -9.50 -6.58 -7.96
N PHE A 41 -8.21 -6.79 -7.71
CA PHE A 41 -7.54 -6.48 -6.44
C PHE A 41 -7.52 -4.97 -6.18
N ASP A 42 -7.07 -4.18 -7.16
CA ASP A 42 -7.07 -2.71 -7.08
C ASP A 42 -8.48 -2.16 -6.90
N GLY A 43 -9.47 -2.67 -7.66
CA GLY A 43 -10.87 -2.27 -7.55
C GLY A 43 -11.41 -2.47 -6.13
N GLN A 44 -11.19 -3.64 -5.53
CA GLN A 44 -11.64 -3.91 -4.17
C GLN A 44 -10.94 -3.04 -3.12
N LEU A 45 -9.64 -2.78 -3.26
CA LEU A 45 -8.90 -1.92 -2.36
C LEU A 45 -9.33 -0.45 -2.46
N THR A 46 -9.48 0.06 -3.68
CA THR A 46 -9.88 1.46 -3.92
C THR A 46 -11.32 1.73 -3.49
N GLU A 47 -12.23 0.76 -3.63
CA GLU A 47 -13.59 0.83 -3.06
C GLU A 47 -13.59 1.03 -1.54
N ARG A 48 -12.59 0.47 -0.85
CA ARG A 48 -12.41 0.62 0.61
C ARG A 48 -11.65 1.88 0.99
N GLY A 49 -11.03 2.55 0.03
CA GLY A 49 -10.32 3.82 0.21
C GLY A 49 -8.80 3.69 0.31
N TRP A 50 -8.23 2.55 -0.07
CA TRP A 50 -6.80 2.44 -0.30
C TRP A 50 -6.40 3.22 -1.55
N GLU A 51 -5.18 3.74 -1.54
CA GLU A 51 -4.64 4.54 -2.64
C GLU A 51 -3.45 3.83 -3.26
N PHE A 52 -3.49 3.61 -4.58
CA PHE A 52 -2.37 3.06 -5.34
C PHE A 52 -1.15 4.01 -5.30
N SER A 53 0.03 3.41 -5.15
CA SER A 53 1.32 4.10 -5.18
C SER A 53 2.00 3.89 -6.53
N GLU A 54 2.05 4.95 -7.33
CA GLU A 54 2.86 4.98 -8.56
C GLU A 54 4.37 5.09 -8.28
N ASP A 55 4.75 5.45 -7.04
CA ASP A 55 6.13 5.64 -6.60
C ASP A 55 6.73 4.29 -6.11
N VAL A 56 6.58 3.20 -6.87
CA VAL A 56 7.19 1.89 -6.59
C VAL A 56 8.39 1.64 -7.51
N ASP A 57 9.39 0.91 -7.02
CA ASP A 57 10.50 0.43 -7.85
C ASP A 57 10.10 -0.81 -8.64
N ASP A 58 10.95 -1.19 -9.60
CA ASP A 58 10.72 -2.35 -10.47
C ASP A 58 10.74 -3.68 -9.69
N GLU A 59 11.22 -3.70 -8.44
CA GLU A 59 11.26 -4.88 -7.55
C GLU A 59 9.95 -5.02 -6.76
N THR A 60 9.28 -3.90 -6.46
CA THR A 60 8.06 -3.84 -5.64
C THR A 60 6.79 -4.13 -6.44
N GLY A 61 6.82 -4.14 -7.78
CA GLY A 61 5.68 -4.49 -8.64
C GLY A 61 4.50 -3.50 -8.54
N ALA A 62 3.67 -3.65 -7.51
CA ALA A 62 2.53 -2.79 -7.21
C ALA A 62 2.42 -2.53 -5.69
N ALA A 63 2.03 -1.33 -5.28
CA ALA A 63 1.77 -1.03 -3.87
C ALA A 63 0.58 -0.10 -3.67
N TRP A 64 -0.08 -0.24 -2.52
CA TRP A 64 -1.20 0.58 -2.06
C TRP A 64 -0.94 1.03 -0.63
N TYR A 65 -1.42 2.21 -0.26
CA TYR A 65 -1.33 2.72 1.11
C TYR A 65 -2.69 3.04 1.70
N TRP A 66 -2.82 2.75 2.99
CA TRP A 66 -4.01 3.06 3.77
C TRP A 66 -3.86 4.42 4.46
N GLY A 67 -4.22 5.50 3.76
CA GLY A 67 -4.10 6.89 4.23
C GLY A 67 -4.59 7.15 5.67
N PRO A 68 -5.72 6.55 6.13
CA PRO A 68 -6.20 6.69 7.51
C PRO A 68 -5.25 6.18 8.60
N SER A 69 -4.24 5.38 8.27
CA SER A 69 -3.21 4.92 9.20
C SER A 69 -1.98 5.82 9.29
N GLU A 70 -1.90 6.90 8.50
CA GLU A 70 -0.73 7.77 8.48
C GLU A 70 -0.40 8.37 9.86
N ALA A 71 0.84 8.23 10.29
CA ALA A 71 1.33 8.70 11.58
C ALA A 71 2.72 9.38 11.46
N ASP A 72 3.06 10.22 12.43
CA ASP A 72 4.39 10.81 12.55
C ASP A 72 5.30 9.82 13.30
N VAL A 73 6.16 9.14 12.54
CA VAL A 73 7.06 8.10 13.05
C VAL A 73 8.48 8.65 13.19
N PRO A 74 9.19 8.35 14.28
CA PRO A 74 10.49 8.97 14.58
C PRO A 74 11.60 8.59 13.59
N ASP A 75 11.55 7.39 13.00
CA ASP A 75 12.58 6.83 12.13
C ASP A 75 12.03 6.48 10.73
N GLU A 76 11.49 7.49 9.99
CA GLU A 76 10.94 7.32 8.62
C GLU A 76 11.92 6.68 7.60
N ASP A 77 13.22 6.57 7.92
CA ASP A 77 14.22 5.91 7.09
C ASP A 77 14.23 4.37 7.25
N ASP A 78 13.76 3.85 8.40
CA ASP A 78 13.75 2.42 8.73
C ASP A 78 12.33 1.83 8.83
N VAL A 79 11.30 2.66 8.98
CA VAL A 79 9.88 2.24 9.08
C VAL A 79 8.96 3.04 8.16
N VAL A 80 7.84 2.45 7.79
CA VAL A 80 6.81 3.13 7.00
C VAL A 80 5.96 4.06 7.87
N ASN A 81 5.60 5.24 7.35
CA ASN A 81 4.77 6.21 8.07
C ASN A 81 3.26 6.05 7.80
N VAL A 82 2.89 5.05 7.01
CA VAL A 82 1.53 4.64 6.66
C VAL A 82 1.53 3.13 6.44
N THR A 83 0.42 2.45 6.68
CA THR A 83 0.30 1.02 6.37
C THR A 83 0.30 0.84 4.84
N VAL A 84 1.14 -0.06 4.35
CA VAL A 84 1.34 -0.34 2.92
C VAL A 84 1.05 -1.80 2.66
N ALA A 85 0.35 -2.10 1.57
CA ALA A 85 0.21 -3.42 0.99
C ALA A 85 0.92 -3.43 -0.36
N LEU A 86 1.75 -4.43 -0.66
CA LEU A 86 2.49 -4.53 -1.91
C LEU A 86 2.45 -5.96 -2.47
N LEU A 87 2.51 -6.06 -3.79
CA LEU A 87 2.54 -7.30 -4.56
C LEU A 87 3.82 -7.32 -5.38
N THR A 88 4.68 -8.29 -5.12
CA THR A 88 5.96 -8.42 -5.83
C THR A 88 5.79 -9.29 -7.08
N PRO A 89 6.59 -9.05 -8.14
CA PRO A 89 6.66 -9.97 -9.27
C PRO A 89 7.34 -11.30 -8.92
N ASP A 90 8.17 -11.33 -7.86
CA ASP A 90 8.89 -12.53 -7.43
C ASP A 90 7.95 -13.63 -6.89
N ASP A 91 6.80 -13.23 -6.34
CA ASP A 91 5.75 -14.12 -5.84
C ASP A 91 4.58 -14.25 -6.82
N ASP A 92 4.79 -13.94 -8.10
CA ASP A 92 3.78 -13.97 -9.18
C ASP A 92 2.51 -13.13 -8.87
N GLY A 93 2.57 -12.22 -7.89
CA GLY A 93 1.41 -11.46 -7.39
C GLY A 93 0.43 -12.27 -6.53
N GLU A 94 0.80 -13.48 -6.08
CA GLU A 94 -0.04 -14.33 -5.24
C GLU A 94 0.06 -13.98 -3.74
N ILE A 95 1.16 -13.33 -3.35
CA ILE A 95 1.45 -12.96 -1.95
C ILE A 95 1.38 -11.45 -1.77
N VAL A 96 0.48 -11.02 -0.87
CA VAL A 96 0.37 -9.63 -0.41
C VAL A 96 1.28 -9.43 0.79
N HIS A 97 2.27 -8.56 0.62
CA HIS A 97 3.16 -8.11 1.68
C HIS A 97 2.58 -6.86 2.33
N VAL A 98 2.36 -6.90 3.64
CA VAL A 98 1.81 -5.79 4.42
C VAL A 98 2.87 -5.29 5.38
N VAL A 99 3.14 -4.00 5.34
CA VAL A 99 4.01 -3.32 6.29
C VAL A 99 3.15 -2.33 7.10
N PHE A 100 3.05 -2.58 8.40
CA PHE A 100 2.27 -1.74 9.31
C PHE A 100 2.96 -0.42 9.63
N VAL A 101 2.18 0.65 9.80
CA VAL A 101 2.70 1.96 10.18
C VAL A 101 3.58 1.90 11.44
N GLY A 102 4.77 2.49 11.35
CA GLY A 102 5.78 2.54 12.40
C GLY A 102 6.48 1.21 12.66
N THR A 103 6.36 0.24 11.75
CA THR A 103 7.05 -1.05 11.81
C THR A 103 7.93 -1.25 10.58
N ALA A 104 8.90 -2.15 10.70
CA ALA A 104 9.70 -2.69 9.59
C ALA A 104 9.35 -4.16 9.30
N GLY A 105 8.20 -4.62 9.81
CA GLY A 105 7.77 -6.01 9.67
C GLY A 105 7.13 -6.23 8.30
N ASP A 106 7.58 -7.28 7.62
CA ASP A 106 6.94 -7.79 6.40
C ASP A 106 5.96 -8.91 6.77
N TYR A 107 4.66 -8.66 6.63
CA TYR A 107 3.60 -9.62 6.89
C TYR A 107 3.04 -10.14 5.58
N GLN A 108 3.16 -11.44 5.35
CA GLN A 108 2.81 -12.07 4.08
C GLN A 108 1.47 -12.78 4.20
N PHE A 109 0.58 -12.51 3.25
CA PHE A 109 -0.76 -13.10 3.18
C PHE A 109 -1.02 -13.61 1.76
N GLY A 110 -1.75 -14.70 1.62
CA GLY A 110 -2.40 -14.98 0.34
C GLY A 110 -3.46 -13.92 0.02
N VAL A 111 -3.79 -13.70 -1.25
CA VAL A 111 -4.79 -12.69 -1.65
C VAL A 111 -6.13 -12.84 -0.91
N GLU A 112 -6.67 -14.06 -0.85
CA GLU A 112 -7.94 -14.34 -0.14
C GLU A 112 -7.83 -14.07 1.36
N GLU A 113 -6.71 -14.45 1.96
CA GLU A 113 -6.42 -14.27 3.39
C GLU A 113 -6.25 -12.79 3.75
N PHE A 114 -5.61 -12.01 2.88
CA PHE A 114 -5.47 -10.57 3.02
C PHE A 114 -6.85 -9.91 3.09
N PHE A 115 -7.76 -10.22 2.17
CA PHE A 115 -9.11 -9.67 2.19
C PHE A 115 -9.93 -10.15 3.40
N ALA A 116 -9.72 -11.39 3.85
CA ALA A 116 -10.36 -11.90 5.06
C ALA A 116 -9.92 -11.16 6.33
N ASN A 117 -8.65 -10.71 6.37
CA ASN A 117 -8.06 -10.00 7.50
C ASN A 117 -8.04 -8.47 7.32
N LEU A 118 -8.59 -7.95 6.22
CA LEU A 118 -8.43 -6.55 5.82
C LEU A 118 -8.98 -5.57 6.87
N ASP A 119 -10.09 -5.91 7.53
CA ASP A 119 -10.65 -5.10 8.61
C ASP A 119 -9.67 -4.93 9.79
N ALA A 120 -8.93 -5.99 10.14
CA ALA A 120 -7.93 -5.94 11.21
C ALA A 120 -6.70 -5.12 10.80
N ILE A 121 -6.29 -5.27 9.53
CA ILE A 121 -5.19 -4.49 8.94
C ILE A 121 -5.54 -3.00 8.93
N GLU A 122 -6.73 -2.65 8.44
CA GLU A 122 -7.23 -1.27 8.35
C GLU A 122 -7.48 -0.63 9.71
N ALA A 123 -7.67 -1.42 10.77
CA ALA A 123 -7.89 -0.95 12.14
C ALA A 123 -6.58 -0.60 12.89
N TYR A 124 -5.45 -1.20 12.51
CA TYR A 124 -4.18 -0.98 13.20
C TYR A 124 -3.71 0.48 13.13
N ARG A 125 -3.30 1.06 14.26
CA ARG A 125 -2.71 2.39 14.34
C ARG A 125 -1.35 2.35 15.03
N PHE A 126 -0.51 3.34 14.74
CA PHE A 126 0.81 3.44 15.34
C PHE A 126 0.74 3.45 16.88
N GLY A 127 1.45 2.50 17.50
CA GLY A 127 1.49 2.33 18.95
C GLY A 127 0.49 1.31 19.51
N ASP A 128 -0.46 0.84 18.69
CA ASP A 128 -1.32 -0.29 19.05
C ASP A 128 -0.55 -1.62 18.99
N PRO A 129 -0.99 -2.66 19.71
CA PRO A 129 -0.44 -4.00 19.51
C PRO A 129 -0.71 -4.47 18.08
N ILE A 130 0.27 -5.17 17.50
CA ILE A 130 0.12 -5.76 16.16
C ILE A 130 -1.01 -6.79 16.20
N PRO A 131 -1.94 -6.81 15.23
CA PRO A 131 -3.01 -7.79 15.20
C PRO A 131 -2.46 -9.22 15.08
N GLU A 132 -3.15 -10.18 15.69
CA GLU A 132 -2.87 -11.60 15.51
C GLU A 132 -3.73 -12.13 14.35
N PHE A 133 -3.08 -12.78 13.38
CA PHE A 133 -3.71 -13.41 12.22
C PHE A 133 -3.73 -14.93 12.44
N ALA A 134 -4.84 -15.58 12.05
CA ALA A 134 -5.13 -16.99 12.39
C ALA A 134 -5.12 -17.90 11.17
#